data_AF-A0A653H3Y8-F1
#
_entry.id   AF-A0A653H3Y8-F1
#
_cell.length_a   1.000
_cell.length_b   1.000
_cell.length_c   1.000
_cell.angle_alpha   90.00
_cell.angle_beta   90.00
_cell.angle_gamma   90.00
#
_symmetry.space_group_name_H-M   'P 1'
#
loop_
_entity.id
_entity.type
_entity.pdbx_description
1 polymer ?
#
loop_
_entity_poly.entity_id
_entity_poly.type
_entity_poly.pdbx_seq_one_letter_code
_entity_poly.pdbx_strand_id
1 'polypeptide(L)'
;MSKALKQKIGLHAFFIFKDTNVINIQRGICSMNIFNESTKNGISKMYVRNFCAGVLNFGVQEKVSTGVSRGINKGISKGINKGISKGINKGISKGISIGVSTGVKENSSNRHKQFAQYPVVTNNIFGNKKEFLWYYNHLNVKTFSTSQGNVKTKEGGSKNVETDQDNSTNYFDEELKKFNEKIKKEKSNNRMVLCLIFVSMISLYMYFESYNPEFFLYDVFLNICLKYIDEEICHDLFMLLGKYNLLPYDTSNDSIYACSQIKHLNFINPFGVSAGFDKNGICIDSILKLGFSFIEIGTITPKAQEGNKRPRIFRDIESKSILNFCGFNNNGCDEVTENLKAFRMKQKTDKYLSKHIVGVSLGKNKNSESLINDLKYCIKKIGKYSDYITINVSSPNTPGLRSHQESTKLKDIILEVQKEINALSADIKQEKSKNASDDADTQYDDVWINTTKKKPLVFVKLAPDLEENEKKKIANILLETKIDGIIISNTTIKNMNIPKFDNKKGGISGNVLKDMSTQLISDMYLYTNKEIPIIASGGIFTGADALEKIEAGASVCQLYSCLVFNGMKTAVKIKRELNHMLYQKGYYNLKEAIGKKHKKGVA
;
A
#
# COMPACT_ATOMS: atom_id res chain seq x y z
N MET A 1 -7.27 -2.09 -31.90
CA MET A 1 -5.96 -2.49 -31.34
C MET A 1 -6.04 -3.15 -29.94
N SER A 2 -6.97 -2.78 -29.03
CA SER A 2 -7.01 -3.37 -27.66
C SER A 2 -7.59 -4.79 -27.55
N LYS A 3 -8.44 -5.24 -28.48
CA LYS A 3 -8.89 -6.65 -28.56
C LYS A 3 -7.77 -7.60 -29.00
N ALA A 4 -6.92 -7.15 -29.94
CA ALA A 4 -5.81 -7.95 -30.46
C ALA A 4 -4.66 -8.13 -29.45
N LEU A 5 -4.45 -7.17 -28.55
CA LEU A 5 -3.44 -7.28 -27.49
C LEU A 5 -3.89 -8.20 -26.34
N LYS A 6 -5.18 -8.19 -25.99
CA LYS A 6 -5.76 -9.12 -25.00
C LYS A 6 -5.69 -10.58 -25.46
N GLN A 7 -5.80 -10.84 -26.76
CA GLN A 7 -5.62 -12.18 -27.33
C GLN A 7 -4.14 -12.60 -27.42
N LYS A 8 -3.21 -11.68 -27.69
CA LYS A 8 -1.78 -12.00 -27.79
C LYS A 8 -1.09 -12.26 -26.45
N ILE A 9 -1.50 -11.60 -25.37
CA ILE A 9 -0.91 -11.83 -24.03
C ILE A 9 -1.41 -13.16 -23.43
N GLY A 10 -2.62 -13.61 -23.79
CA GLY A 10 -3.10 -14.96 -23.44
C GLY A 10 -2.33 -16.10 -24.13
N LEU A 11 -1.51 -15.81 -25.16
CA LEU A 11 -0.79 -16.81 -25.95
C LEU A 11 0.66 -17.04 -25.51
N HIS A 12 1.23 -16.22 -24.62
CA HIS A 12 2.66 -16.34 -24.24
C HIS A 12 2.94 -17.02 -22.90
N ALA A 13 1.92 -17.58 -22.24
CA ALA A 13 2.12 -18.48 -21.08
C ALA A 13 2.36 -19.95 -21.49
N PHE A 14 2.46 -20.25 -22.78
CA PHE A 14 2.51 -21.63 -23.30
C PHE A 14 3.75 -21.87 -24.17
N PHE A 15 4.95 -21.80 -23.60
CA PHE A 15 6.15 -22.34 -24.26
C PHE A 15 7.22 -22.77 -23.25
N ILE A 16 6.97 -23.87 -22.52
CA ILE A 16 8.03 -24.81 -22.10
C ILE A 16 7.38 -26.20 -22.07
N PHE A 17 7.40 -26.90 -23.21
CA PHE A 17 7.46 -28.37 -23.36
C PHE A 17 7.55 -28.63 -24.86
N LYS A 18 8.78 -28.65 -25.39
CA LYS A 18 9.06 -29.31 -26.67
C LYS A 18 9.07 -30.82 -26.38
N ASP A 19 8.56 -31.56 -27.36
CA ASP A 19 8.57 -33.01 -27.51
C ASP A 19 7.47 -33.77 -26.76
N THR A 20 6.33 -33.96 -27.43
CA THR A 20 5.87 -35.30 -27.88
C THR A 20 4.54 -35.19 -28.67
N ASN A 21 4.61 -35.62 -29.94
CA ASN A 21 3.56 -36.08 -30.86
C ASN A 21 2.06 -35.78 -30.63
N VAL A 22 1.52 -34.96 -31.55
CA VAL A 22 0.28 -35.14 -32.35
C VAL A 22 -0.98 -35.65 -31.63
N ILE A 23 -1.90 -34.73 -31.28
CA ILE A 23 -3.34 -34.83 -31.63
C ILE A 23 -3.87 -33.41 -31.93
N ASN A 24 -4.30 -33.19 -33.17
CA ASN A 24 -5.02 -31.99 -33.61
C ASN A 24 -6.39 -31.89 -32.93
N ILE A 25 -6.67 -30.81 -32.21
CA ILE A 25 -8.04 -30.43 -31.81
C ILE A 25 -8.34 -29.02 -32.33
N GLN A 26 -8.82 -28.98 -33.57
CA GLN A 26 -9.65 -27.90 -34.09
C GLN A 26 -11.08 -28.13 -33.56
N ARG A 27 -11.55 -27.32 -32.59
CA ARG A 27 -12.95 -26.89 -32.35
C ARG A 27 -13.11 -26.36 -30.92
N GLY A 28 -13.11 -25.03 -30.78
CA GLY A 28 -13.35 -24.34 -29.51
C GLY A 28 -14.15 -23.04 -29.67
N ILE A 29 -15.07 -22.99 -30.65
CA ILE A 29 -15.95 -21.83 -30.91
C ILE A 29 -17.45 -22.17 -30.75
N CYS A 30 -17.84 -23.40 -30.40
CA CYS A 30 -19.27 -23.79 -30.34
C CYS A 30 -19.93 -23.84 -28.94
N SER A 31 -19.31 -23.38 -27.85
CA SER A 31 -19.90 -23.55 -26.50
C SER A 31 -20.72 -22.36 -25.99
N MET A 32 -21.01 -21.35 -26.81
CA MET A 32 -21.66 -20.11 -26.35
C MET A 32 -23.18 -20.02 -26.65
N ASN A 33 -23.79 -21.06 -27.24
CA ASN A 33 -25.22 -21.06 -27.58
C ASN A 33 -26.10 -22.08 -26.82
N ILE A 34 -25.59 -22.81 -25.83
CA ILE A 34 -26.40 -23.82 -25.09
C ILE A 34 -26.93 -23.28 -23.74
N PHE A 35 -26.56 -22.06 -23.32
CA PHE A 35 -26.98 -21.52 -22.02
C PHE A 35 -28.26 -20.67 -22.03
N ASN A 36 -29.01 -20.63 -23.14
CA ASN A 36 -30.19 -19.76 -23.26
C ASN A 36 -31.55 -20.47 -23.32
N GLU A 37 -31.62 -21.80 -23.10
CA GLU A 37 -32.89 -22.55 -23.21
C GLU A 37 -33.32 -23.38 -21.99
N SER A 38 -32.65 -23.25 -20.84
CA SER A 38 -32.95 -24.05 -19.64
C SER A 38 -33.54 -23.25 -18.46
N THR A 39 -34.09 -22.06 -18.70
CA THR A 39 -34.88 -21.30 -17.71
C THR A 39 -36.39 -21.48 -17.88
N LYS A 40 -36.89 -22.72 -17.87
CA LYS A 40 -38.35 -22.96 -17.86
C LYS A 40 -38.93 -23.88 -16.79
N ASN A 41 -38.15 -24.63 -16.00
CA ASN A 41 -38.72 -25.49 -14.95
C ASN A 41 -38.16 -25.19 -13.55
N GLY A 42 -39.00 -24.58 -12.70
CA GLY A 42 -38.72 -24.06 -11.37
C GLY A 42 -38.43 -25.07 -10.25
N ILE A 43 -37.83 -26.24 -10.54
CA ILE A 43 -37.57 -27.29 -9.53
C ILE A 43 -36.09 -27.34 -9.09
N SER A 44 -35.18 -26.60 -9.74
CA SER A 44 -33.73 -26.68 -9.47
C SER A 44 -33.21 -25.81 -8.30
N LYS A 45 -33.89 -24.72 -7.92
CA LYS A 45 -33.33 -23.73 -6.97
C LYS A 45 -33.23 -24.20 -5.51
N MET A 46 -34.04 -25.17 -5.08
CA MET A 46 -34.03 -25.65 -3.69
C MET A 46 -32.94 -26.70 -3.43
N TYR A 47 -32.67 -27.58 -4.40
CA TYR A 47 -31.66 -28.62 -4.30
C TYR A 47 -30.23 -28.08 -4.34
N VAL A 48 -29.96 -27.07 -5.18
CA VAL A 48 -28.64 -26.43 -5.26
C VAL A 48 -28.32 -25.64 -3.99
N ARG A 49 -29.33 -25.03 -3.34
CA ARG A 49 -29.14 -24.23 -2.13
C ARG A 49 -28.82 -25.09 -0.90
N ASN A 50 -29.47 -26.25 -0.76
CA ASN A 50 -29.20 -27.19 0.33
C ASN A 50 -27.88 -27.97 0.14
N PHE A 51 -27.49 -28.26 -1.11
CA PHE A 51 -26.20 -28.89 -1.40
C PHE A 51 -25.02 -27.95 -1.12
N CYS A 52 -25.12 -26.67 -1.47
CA CYS A 52 -24.08 -25.68 -1.17
C CYS A 52 -23.96 -25.37 0.34
N ALA A 53 -25.07 -25.36 1.09
CA ALA A 53 -25.04 -25.11 2.53
C ALA A 53 -24.41 -26.27 3.33
N GLY A 54 -24.63 -27.53 2.92
CA GLY A 54 -24.05 -28.70 3.58
C GLY A 54 -22.54 -28.88 3.32
N VAL A 55 -22.07 -28.54 2.12
CA VAL A 55 -20.66 -28.69 1.73
C VAL A 55 -19.78 -27.56 2.28
N LEU A 56 -20.32 -26.35 2.45
CA LEU A 56 -19.56 -25.19 2.94
C LEU A 56 -19.38 -25.17 4.47
N ASN A 57 -20.33 -25.67 5.26
CA ASN A 57 -20.26 -25.54 6.73
C ASN A 57 -19.47 -26.65 7.45
N PHE A 58 -19.39 -27.87 6.93
CA PHE A 58 -18.68 -28.97 7.63
C PHE A 58 -17.32 -29.35 7.02
N GLY A 59 -17.11 -29.12 5.72
CA GLY A 59 -15.90 -29.61 5.03
C GLY A 59 -14.71 -28.64 5.08
N VAL A 60 -14.98 -27.33 5.08
CA VAL A 60 -13.96 -26.31 4.80
C VAL A 60 -13.28 -25.79 6.06
N GLN A 61 -14.00 -25.60 7.17
CA GLN A 61 -13.38 -25.09 8.41
C GLN A 61 -12.46 -26.11 9.07
N GLU A 62 -12.85 -27.37 9.15
CA GLU A 62 -12.08 -28.38 9.88
C GLU A 62 -10.86 -28.85 9.06
N LYS A 63 -10.99 -29.07 7.74
CA LYS A 63 -9.88 -29.59 6.91
C LYS A 63 -8.87 -28.52 6.50
N VAL A 64 -9.29 -27.26 6.29
CA VAL A 64 -8.35 -26.17 5.98
C VAL A 64 -7.57 -25.75 7.23
N SER A 65 -8.22 -25.63 8.38
CA SER A 65 -7.52 -25.32 9.65
C SER A 65 -6.51 -26.41 10.00
N THR A 66 -6.90 -27.69 9.92
CA THR A 66 -6.00 -28.81 10.24
C THR A 66 -4.90 -28.99 9.19
N GLY A 67 -5.21 -28.74 7.90
CA GLY A 67 -4.26 -28.83 6.79
C GLY A 67 -3.23 -27.71 6.77
N VAL A 68 -3.65 -26.47 7.04
CA VAL A 68 -2.78 -25.30 7.19
C VAL A 68 -1.93 -25.45 8.46
N SER A 69 -2.52 -25.85 9.58
CA SER A 69 -1.79 -26.04 10.83
C SER A 69 -0.77 -27.20 10.73
N ARG A 70 -1.11 -28.33 10.08
CA ARG A 70 -0.14 -29.41 9.78
C ARG A 70 0.90 -29.02 8.75
N GLY A 71 0.54 -28.26 7.72
CA GLY A 71 1.44 -27.80 6.66
C GLY A 71 2.46 -26.78 7.16
N ILE A 72 2.01 -25.83 7.98
CA ILE A 72 2.83 -24.85 8.68
C ILE A 72 3.68 -25.56 9.73
N ASN A 73 3.14 -26.42 10.61
CA ASN A 73 3.95 -27.11 11.61
C ASN A 73 4.97 -28.10 11.00
N LYS A 74 4.65 -28.84 9.94
CA LYS A 74 5.64 -29.71 9.25
C LYS A 74 6.62 -28.91 8.40
N GLY A 75 6.18 -27.85 7.73
CA GLY A 75 7.02 -27.00 6.89
C GLY A 75 7.99 -26.17 7.70
N ILE A 76 7.50 -25.54 8.77
CA ILE A 76 8.30 -24.80 9.76
C ILE A 76 9.18 -25.77 10.56
N SER A 77 8.67 -26.87 11.14
CA SER A 77 9.55 -27.78 11.90
C SER A 77 10.61 -28.46 11.02
N LYS A 78 10.31 -28.86 9.77
CA LYS A 78 11.33 -29.43 8.88
C LYS A 78 12.27 -28.38 8.30
N GLY A 79 11.77 -27.18 7.99
CA GLY A 79 12.56 -26.07 7.46
C GLY A 79 13.49 -25.48 8.51
N ILE A 80 12.97 -25.25 9.72
CA ILE A 80 13.72 -24.84 10.90
C ILE A 80 14.67 -25.96 11.34
N ASN A 81 14.23 -27.22 11.53
CA ASN A 81 15.17 -28.27 11.95
C ASN A 81 16.25 -28.57 10.89
N LYS A 82 15.98 -28.56 9.58
CA LYS A 82 17.04 -28.73 8.57
C LYS A 82 17.89 -27.48 8.39
N GLY A 83 17.31 -26.28 8.44
CA GLY A 83 18.01 -25.02 8.24
C GLY A 83 18.85 -24.63 9.45
N ILE A 84 18.29 -24.72 10.65
CA ILE A 84 18.98 -24.50 11.92
C ILE A 84 19.97 -25.62 12.20
N SER A 85 19.63 -26.92 12.06
CA SER A 85 20.66 -27.97 12.33
C SER A 85 21.80 -27.95 11.31
N LYS A 86 21.56 -27.67 10.03
CA LYS A 86 22.67 -27.53 9.05
C LYS A 86 23.43 -26.22 9.24
N GLY A 87 22.73 -25.11 9.48
CA GLY A 87 23.33 -23.78 9.65
C GLY A 87 24.13 -23.66 10.95
N ILE A 88 23.57 -24.13 12.07
CA ILE A 88 24.21 -24.16 13.38
C ILE A 88 25.32 -25.22 13.40
N ASN A 89 25.12 -26.46 12.94
CA ASN A 89 26.22 -27.44 12.98
C ASN A 89 27.37 -27.10 12.03
N LYS A 90 27.12 -26.57 10.82
CA LYS A 90 28.23 -26.08 9.96
C LYS A 90 28.83 -24.79 10.48
N GLY A 91 28.02 -23.85 10.95
CA GLY A 91 28.48 -22.55 11.44
C GLY A 91 29.28 -22.67 12.74
N ILE A 92 28.78 -23.42 13.72
CA ILE A 92 29.44 -23.66 15.00
C ILE A 92 30.64 -24.59 14.82
N SER A 93 30.56 -25.71 14.06
CA SER A 93 31.75 -26.57 13.89
C SER A 93 32.86 -25.86 13.10
N LYS A 94 32.52 -25.05 12.10
CA LYS A 94 33.50 -24.28 11.32
C LYS A 94 34.03 -23.09 12.13
N GLY A 95 33.19 -22.42 12.91
CA GLY A 95 33.58 -21.33 13.81
C GLY A 95 34.45 -21.80 14.98
N ILE A 96 34.12 -22.92 15.63
CA ILE A 96 34.91 -23.55 16.69
C ILE A 96 36.21 -24.12 16.11
N SER A 97 36.18 -24.81 14.97
CA SER A 97 37.40 -25.35 14.35
C SER A 97 38.36 -24.24 13.90
N ILE A 98 37.84 -23.17 13.28
CA ILE A 98 38.65 -22.00 12.91
C ILE A 98 39.18 -21.31 14.17
N GLY A 99 38.31 -20.97 15.14
CA GLY A 99 38.68 -20.28 16.37
C GLY A 99 39.65 -21.05 17.28
N VAL A 100 39.52 -22.38 17.37
CA VAL A 100 40.48 -23.25 18.07
C VAL A 100 41.78 -23.34 17.29
N SER A 101 41.74 -23.43 15.94
CA SER A 101 42.97 -23.48 15.15
C SER A 101 43.77 -22.17 15.17
N THR A 102 43.10 -21.00 15.14
CA THR A 102 43.74 -19.69 15.30
C THR A 102 44.17 -19.46 16.75
N GLY A 103 43.34 -19.80 17.73
CA GLY A 103 43.68 -19.69 19.15
C GLY A 103 44.84 -20.60 19.58
N VAL A 104 44.97 -21.80 19.00
CA VAL A 104 46.11 -22.71 19.24
C VAL A 104 47.36 -22.24 18.50
N LYS A 105 47.25 -21.66 17.30
CA LYS A 105 48.38 -21.01 16.60
C LYS A 105 48.89 -19.76 17.31
N GLU A 106 48.01 -18.93 17.87
CA GLU A 106 48.36 -17.74 18.66
C GLU A 106 48.87 -18.09 20.07
N ASN A 107 48.45 -19.22 20.66
CA ASN A 107 49.00 -19.72 21.93
C ASN A 107 50.34 -20.44 21.76
N SER A 108 50.59 -21.12 20.64
CA SER A 108 51.85 -21.83 20.37
C SER A 108 53.00 -20.88 20.04
N SER A 109 52.72 -19.75 19.40
CA SER A 109 53.70 -18.67 19.23
C SER A 109 54.03 -17.94 20.53
N ASN A 110 53.10 -17.88 21.49
CA ASN A 110 53.33 -17.24 22.80
C ASN A 110 53.88 -18.18 23.89
N ARG A 111 53.78 -19.51 23.75
CA ARG A 111 54.26 -20.48 24.77
C ARG A 111 55.66 -21.03 24.56
N HIS A 112 56.33 -20.73 23.45
CA HIS A 112 57.76 -21.06 23.30
C HIS A 112 58.71 -20.23 24.18
N LYS A 113 58.20 -19.26 24.96
CA LYS A 113 58.99 -18.43 25.88
C LYS A 113 58.87 -18.78 27.36
N GLN A 114 58.08 -19.79 27.77
CA GLN A 114 57.73 -19.92 29.21
C GLN A 114 57.79 -21.30 29.87
N PHE A 115 58.23 -22.38 29.20
CA PHE A 115 58.41 -23.68 29.87
C PHE A 115 59.67 -24.43 29.41
N ALA A 116 60.82 -23.85 29.74
CA ALA A 116 62.09 -24.57 29.92
C ALA A 116 62.29 -24.73 31.44
N GLN A 117 61.70 -25.76 32.03
CA GLN A 117 62.08 -26.36 33.31
C GLN A 117 61.01 -27.39 33.70
N TYR A 118 61.39 -28.67 33.64
CA TYR A 118 61.04 -29.80 34.54
C TYR A 118 60.91 -31.13 33.76
N PRO A 119 61.51 -32.24 34.25
CA PRO A 119 61.73 -33.44 33.46
C PRO A 119 60.71 -34.57 33.71
N VAL A 120 60.40 -35.26 32.61
CA VAL A 120 60.20 -36.73 32.42
C VAL A 120 59.58 -37.54 33.57
N VAL A 121 58.35 -38.05 33.34
CA VAL A 121 58.06 -39.50 33.47
C VAL A 121 57.14 -39.90 32.31
N THR A 122 57.69 -40.68 31.38
CA THR A 122 57.00 -41.41 30.31
C THR A 122 56.62 -42.79 30.81
N ASN A 123 55.36 -43.21 30.62
CA ASN A 123 55.01 -44.38 29.80
C ASN A 123 53.56 -44.85 30.02
N ASN A 124 52.96 -45.25 28.89
CA ASN A 124 51.71 -46.01 28.73
C ASN A 124 50.44 -45.24 29.16
N ILE A 125 49.52 -44.90 28.27
CA ILE A 125 48.64 -45.87 27.59
C ILE A 125 48.14 -45.23 26.28
N PHE A 126 48.65 -45.68 25.14
CA PHE A 126 47.82 -45.78 23.92
C PHE A 126 47.20 -47.17 23.97
N GLY A 127 45.91 -47.25 24.27
CA GLY A 127 45.26 -48.53 24.52
C GLY A 127 43.74 -48.47 24.46
N ASN A 128 43.23 -48.40 23.23
CA ASN A 128 41.97 -48.99 22.77
C ASN A 128 40.68 -48.14 22.71
N LYS A 129 40.06 -48.24 21.54
CA LYS A 129 38.97 -47.44 20.95
C LYS A 129 37.57 -47.72 21.56
N LYS A 130 37.50 -48.30 22.76
CA LYS A 130 36.26 -48.72 23.43
C LYS A 130 35.75 -47.76 24.52
N GLU A 131 36.56 -46.84 25.04
CA GLU A 131 36.12 -45.87 26.06
C GLU A 131 35.29 -44.71 25.52
N PHE A 132 35.41 -44.38 24.22
CA PHE A 132 34.60 -43.31 23.60
C PHE A 132 33.12 -43.70 23.41
N LEU A 133 32.82 -45.00 23.33
CA LEU A 133 31.44 -45.53 23.20
C LEU A 133 30.69 -45.61 24.54
N TRP A 134 31.39 -45.50 25.68
CA TRP A 134 30.79 -45.53 27.01
C TRP A 134 30.24 -44.15 27.44
N TYR A 135 30.98 -43.07 27.14
CA TYR A 135 30.60 -41.69 27.53
C TYR A 135 29.41 -41.12 26.73
N TYR A 136 29.21 -41.53 25.48
CA TYR A 136 28.12 -41.02 24.64
C TYR A 136 26.73 -41.56 25.05
N ASN A 137 26.67 -42.73 25.69
CA ASN A 137 25.40 -43.36 26.07
C ASN A 137 24.90 -43.00 27.49
N HIS A 138 25.69 -42.29 28.32
CA HIS A 138 25.38 -42.09 29.76
C HIS A 138 24.99 -40.67 30.19
N LEU A 139 24.77 -39.72 29.28
CA LEU A 139 24.22 -38.40 29.63
C LEU A 139 22.84 -38.17 29.01
N ASN A 140 21.83 -38.87 29.54
CA ASN A 140 20.43 -38.50 29.38
C ASN A 140 19.87 -38.00 30.71
N VAL A 141 19.88 -36.67 30.87
CA VAL A 141 19.12 -35.95 31.89
C VAL A 141 17.63 -36.04 31.54
N LYS A 142 16.85 -36.58 32.47
CA LYS A 142 15.40 -36.78 32.42
C LYS A 142 14.64 -35.48 32.74
N THR A 143 13.63 -35.18 31.92
CA THR A 143 12.28 -34.67 32.27
C THR A 143 11.41 -34.94 31.04
N PHE A 144 10.26 -35.63 31.01
CA PHE A 144 9.25 -36.03 31.99
C PHE A 144 8.81 -37.47 31.68
N SER A 145 8.58 -38.28 32.72
CA SER A 145 7.89 -39.57 32.65
C SER A 145 6.41 -39.42 32.96
N THR A 146 5.55 -40.17 32.28
CA THR A 146 4.48 -40.90 32.97
C THR A 146 4.76 -42.40 32.85
N SER A 147 4.56 -43.06 33.98
CA SER A 147 5.17 -44.30 34.42
C SER A 147 4.43 -45.56 33.94
N GLN A 148 5.19 -46.61 33.59
CA GLN A 148 4.82 -47.99 33.91
C GLN A 148 6.01 -48.68 34.59
N GLY A 149 5.84 -49.00 35.87
CA GLY A 149 6.72 -49.83 36.68
C GLY A 149 5.96 -51.08 37.12
N ASN A 150 6.69 -52.19 37.20
CA ASN A 150 6.17 -53.55 37.39
C ASN A 150 6.18 -53.99 38.88
N VAL A 151 5.09 -54.64 39.30
CA VAL A 151 4.97 -55.79 40.25
C VAL A 151 5.12 -55.58 41.78
N LYS A 152 4.05 -55.86 42.56
CA LYS A 152 3.92 -56.98 43.54
C LYS A 152 2.56 -57.02 44.30
N THR A 153 1.95 -58.22 44.30
CA THR A 153 1.11 -58.92 45.32
C THR A 153 -0.11 -58.28 46.02
N LYS A 154 -1.27 -58.96 45.82
CA LYS A 154 -2.43 -59.24 46.71
C LYS A 154 -2.76 -58.26 47.86
N GLU A 155 -3.94 -57.65 47.81
CA GLU A 155 -5.13 -57.98 48.64
C GLU A 155 -6.32 -57.12 48.21
N GLY A 156 -7.54 -57.61 48.48
CA GLY A 156 -8.77 -57.20 47.82
C GLY A 156 -9.33 -55.83 48.20
N GLY A 157 -10.32 -55.38 47.41
CA GLY A 157 -11.09 -54.18 47.73
C GLY A 157 -11.71 -53.46 46.53
N SER A 158 -12.78 -54.04 45.99
CA SER A 158 -13.96 -53.38 45.38
C SER A 158 -13.86 -51.90 44.94
N LYS A 159 -13.94 -51.64 43.62
CA LYS A 159 -15.06 -50.98 42.91
C LYS A 159 -14.61 -50.36 41.57
N ASN A 160 -15.26 -50.79 40.50
CA ASN A 160 -15.11 -50.30 39.14
C ASN A 160 -15.60 -48.85 38.98
N VAL A 161 -14.85 -48.04 38.23
CA VAL A 161 -15.39 -46.96 37.39
C VAL A 161 -14.61 -47.00 36.07
N GLU A 162 -15.31 -47.40 34.99
CA GLU A 162 -14.84 -47.35 33.61
C GLU A 162 -14.71 -45.90 33.12
N THR A 163 -13.68 -45.59 32.34
CA THR A 163 -13.71 -44.42 31.45
C THR A 163 -13.07 -44.73 30.09
N ASP A 164 -13.93 -44.69 29.07
CA ASP A 164 -13.68 -44.74 27.63
C ASP A 164 -12.67 -43.69 27.14
N GLN A 165 -11.39 -44.05 26.96
CA GLN A 165 -10.43 -43.17 26.25
C GLN A 165 -9.64 -43.84 25.12
N ASP A 166 -9.75 -45.15 24.89
CA ASP A 166 -8.90 -45.86 23.91
C ASP A 166 -9.50 -46.03 22.49
N ASN A 167 -10.75 -45.62 22.26
CA ASN A 167 -11.44 -45.87 20.97
C ASN A 167 -11.28 -44.76 19.91
N SER A 168 -10.94 -43.52 20.28
CA SER A 168 -10.91 -42.41 19.31
C SER A 168 -9.62 -42.31 18.50
N THR A 169 -8.49 -42.72 19.08
CA THR A 169 -7.17 -42.62 18.44
C THR A 169 -6.96 -43.72 17.40
N ASN A 170 -7.46 -44.93 17.68
CA ASN A 170 -7.45 -46.05 16.73
C ASN A 170 -8.35 -45.82 15.50
N TYR A 171 -9.49 -45.13 15.67
CA TYR A 171 -10.40 -44.84 14.57
C TYR A 171 -9.80 -43.84 13.56
N PHE A 172 -9.16 -42.78 14.05
CA PHE A 172 -8.54 -41.76 13.19
C PHE A 172 -7.35 -42.31 12.40
N ASP A 173 -6.53 -43.17 13.03
CA ASP A 173 -5.40 -43.82 12.37
C ASP A 173 -5.85 -44.88 11.35
N GLU A 174 -6.95 -45.59 11.62
CA GLU A 174 -7.60 -46.45 10.63
C GLU A 174 -8.17 -45.66 9.44
N GLU A 175 -8.86 -44.53 9.67
CA GLU A 175 -9.36 -43.67 8.60
C GLU A 175 -8.22 -43.10 7.75
N LEU A 176 -7.12 -42.69 8.37
CA LEU A 176 -5.92 -42.22 7.67
C LEU A 176 -5.27 -43.33 6.84
N LYS A 177 -5.24 -44.58 7.33
CA LYS A 177 -4.80 -45.73 6.55
C LYS A 177 -5.72 -45.99 5.36
N LYS A 178 -7.04 -46.06 5.57
CA LYS A 178 -8.05 -46.26 4.52
C LYS A 178 -8.00 -45.14 3.46
N PHE A 179 -7.76 -43.91 3.88
CA PHE A 179 -7.59 -42.75 2.99
C PHE A 179 -6.28 -42.82 2.20
N ASN A 180 -5.17 -43.18 2.84
CA ASN A 180 -3.88 -43.34 2.18
C ASN A 180 -3.87 -44.49 1.17
N GLU A 181 -4.60 -45.57 1.44
CA GLU A 181 -4.80 -46.68 0.49
C GLU A 181 -5.68 -46.26 -0.69
N LYS A 182 -6.78 -45.53 -0.46
CA LYS A 182 -7.59 -44.93 -1.53
C LYS A 182 -6.76 -44.01 -2.45
N ILE A 183 -5.91 -43.15 -1.86
CA ILE A 183 -5.00 -42.28 -2.62
C ILE A 183 -3.93 -43.07 -3.37
N LYS A 184 -3.38 -44.16 -2.79
CA LYS A 184 -2.42 -45.03 -3.50
C LYS A 184 -3.05 -45.72 -4.71
N LYS A 185 -4.33 -46.08 -4.64
CA LYS A 185 -5.07 -46.73 -5.74
C LYS A 185 -5.42 -45.77 -6.89
N GLU A 186 -5.67 -44.49 -6.60
CA GLU A 186 -5.91 -43.45 -7.61
C GLU A 186 -4.65 -42.93 -8.34
N LYS A 187 -3.46 -43.21 -7.80
CA LYS A 187 -2.19 -42.55 -8.14
C LYS A 187 -1.65 -42.79 -9.57
N SER A 188 -2.29 -43.59 -10.43
CA SER A 188 -1.87 -43.76 -11.84
C SER A 188 -2.74 -42.98 -12.82
N ASN A 189 -4.07 -43.04 -12.69
CA ASN A 189 -4.98 -42.49 -13.70
C ASN A 189 -5.55 -41.10 -13.33
N ASN A 190 -5.62 -40.74 -12.04
CA ASN A 190 -6.27 -39.51 -11.59
C ASN A 190 -5.30 -38.41 -11.13
N ARG A 191 -3.97 -38.63 -11.13
CA ARG A 191 -2.99 -37.57 -10.77
C ARG A 191 -3.11 -36.36 -11.69
N MET A 192 -3.24 -36.58 -13.00
CA MET A 192 -3.38 -35.51 -13.96
C MET A 192 -4.70 -34.74 -13.73
N VAL A 193 -5.79 -35.46 -13.46
CA VAL A 193 -7.10 -34.86 -13.15
C VAL A 193 -7.05 -34.05 -11.84
N LEU A 194 -6.44 -34.58 -10.78
CA LEU A 194 -6.27 -33.88 -9.51
C LEU A 194 -5.36 -32.65 -9.65
N CYS A 195 -4.27 -32.74 -10.42
CA CYS A 195 -3.43 -31.59 -10.75
C CYS A 195 -4.21 -30.54 -11.55
N LEU A 196 -5.01 -30.93 -12.54
CA LEU A 196 -5.84 -30.02 -13.33
C LEU A 196 -6.90 -29.34 -12.46
N ILE A 197 -7.58 -30.08 -11.57
CA ILE A 197 -8.55 -29.53 -10.61
C ILE A 197 -7.85 -28.53 -9.68
N PHE A 198 -6.70 -28.90 -9.12
CA PHE A 198 -5.95 -28.04 -8.21
C PHE A 198 -5.44 -26.76 -8.88
N VAL A 199 -4.86 -26.87 -10.08
CA VAL A 199 -4.43 -25.71 -10.89
C VAL A 199 -5.63 -24.84 -11.27
N SER A 200 -6.77 -25.43 -11.63
CA SER A 200 -8.00 -24.68 -11.96
C SER A 200 -8.55 -23.96 -10.72
N MET A 201 -8.58 -24.61 -9.56
CA MET A 201 -8.99 -23.99 -8.30
C MET A 201 -8.07 -22.84 -7.89
N ILE A 202 -6.75 -23.02 -8.01
CA ILE A 202 -5.77 -21.94 -7.77
C ILE A 202 -5.97 -20.81 -8.77
N SER A 203 -6.11 -21.11 -10.06
CA SER A 203 -6.29 -20.08 -11.09
C SER A 203 -7.59 -19.29 -10.86
N LEU A 204 -8.66 -19.97 -10.46
CA LEU A 204 -9.94 -19.34 -10.12
C LEU A 204 -9.82 -18.48 -8.85
N TYR A 205 -9.16 -18.99 -7.81
CA TYR A 205 -8.88 -18.21 -6.59
C TYR A 205 -8.03 -16.98 -6.89
N MET A 206 -6.94 -17.13 -7.67
CA MET A 206 -6.11 -16.01 -8.11
C MET A 206 -6.91 -15.01 -8.94
N TYR A 207 -7.81 -15.47 -9.80
CA TYR A 207 -8.68 -14.58 -10.56
C TYR A 207 -9.58 -13.73 -9.65
N PHE A 208 -10.28 -14.35 -8.69
CA PHE A 208 -11.15 -13.62 -7.77
C PHE A 208 -10.39 -12.71 -6.81
N GLU A 209 -9.30 -13.19 -6.21
CA GLU A 209 -8.50 -12.39 -5.26
C GLU A 209 -7.63 -11.34 -5.94
N SER A 210 -7.30 -11.47 -7.22
CA SER A 210 -6.47 -10.47 -7.92
C SER A 210 -7.10 -9.08 -7.94
N TYR A 211 -8.43 -8.98 -7.79
CA TYR A 211 -9.11 -7.69 -7.71
C TYR A 211 -8.98 -7.01 -6.34
N ASN A 212 -8.56 -7.74 -5.31
CA ASN A 212 -8.37 -7.23 -3.96
C ASN A 212 -7.03 -6.48 -3.84
N PRO A 213 -7.02 -5.19 -3.41
CA PRO A 213 -5.77 -4.46 -3.20
C PRO A 213 -4.80 -5.10 -2.20
N GLU A 214 -5.29 -5.96 -1.28
CA GLU A 214 -4.47 -6.70 -0.31
C GLU A 214 -3.93 -8.04 -0.82
N PHE A 215 -4.12 -8.36 -2.11
CA PHE A 215 -3.60 -9.61 -2.68
C PHE A 215 -2.07 -9.68 -2.60
N PHE A 216 -1.56 -10.71 -1.92
CA PHE A 216 -0.15 -10.84 -1.54
C PHE A 216 0.84 -10.74 -2.71
N LEU A 217 0.42 -11.10 -3.93
CA LEU A 217 1.29 -11.07 -5.10
C LEU A 217 1.71 -9.64 -5.47
N TYR A 218 0.85 -8.64 -5.21
CA TYR A 218 1.22 -7.24 -5.41
C TYR A 218 2.36 -6.81 -4.49
N ASP A 219 2.42 -7.32 -3.27
CA ASP A 219 3.53 -7.06 -2.34
C ASP A 219 4.81 -7.75 -2.78
N VAL A 220 4.71 -8.98 -3.31
CA VAL A 220 5.87 -9.69 -3.89
C VAL A 220 6.45 -8.88 -5.05
N PHE A 221 5.60 -8.43 -5.99
CA PHE A 221 6.05 -7.58 -7.10
C PHE A 221 6.60 -6.26 -6.61
N LEU A 222 5.95 -5.60 -5.65
CA LEU A 222 6.42 -4.35 -5.08
C LEU A 222 7.81 -4.51 -4.47
N ASN A 223 8.05 -5.57 -3.69
CA ASN A 223 9.35 -5.81 -3.07
C ASN A 223 10.45 -6.04 -4.10
N ILE A 224 10.15 -6.72 -5.21
CA ILE A 224 11.07 -6.87 -6.35
C ILE A 224 11.37 -5.51 -6.97
N CYS A 225 10.33 -4.72 -7.30
CA CYS A 225 10.46 -3.39 -7.88
C CYS A 225 11.28 -2.45 -6.96
N LEU A 226 10.93 -2.40 -5.67
CA LEU A 226 11.60 -1.58 -4.67
C LEU A 226 13.08 -1.93 -4.53
N LYS A 227 13.48 -3.19 -4.74
CA LYS A 227 14.87 -3.61 -4.60
C LYS A 227 15.69 -3.47 -5.88
N TYR A 228 15.10 -3.69 -7.05
CA TYR A 228 15.86 -3.92 -8.28
C TYR A 228 15.58 -2.95 -9.43
N ILE A 229 14.49 -2.18 -9.40
CA ILE A 229 14.07 -1.34 -10.54
C ILE A 229 14.17 0.14 -10.17
N ASP A 230 14.59 1.00 -11.10
CA ASP A 230 14.63 2.47 -10.91
C ASP A 230 13.28 3.04 -10.44
N GLU A 231 13.34 4.05 -9.58
CA GLU A 231 12.21 4.74 -8.94
C GLU A 231 11.21 5.32 -9.93
N GLU A 232 11.70 6.01 -10.95
CA GLU A 232 10.85 6.65 -11.94
C GLU A 232 10.27 5.61 -12.90
N ILE A 233 11.03 4.57 -13.25
CA ILE A 233 10.53 3.43 -14.04
C ILE A 233 9.43 2.66 -13.29
N CYS A 234 9.60 2.41 -11.98
CA CYS A 234 8.57 1.76 -11.16
C CYS A 234 7.27 2.57 -11.15
N HIS A 235 7.40 3.89 -11.02
CA HIS A 235 6.26 4.80 -11.03
C HIS A 235 5.58 4.78 -12.40
N ASP A 236 6.34 4.92 -13.49
CA ASP A 236 5.82 4.87 -14.86
C ASP A 236 5.10 3.53 -15.16
N LEU A 237 5.61 2.41 -14.64
CA LEU A 237 4.95 1.10 -14.73
C LEU A 237 3.61 1.07 -13.97
N PHE A 238 3.55 1.59 -12.75
CA PHE A 238 2.30 1.72 -11.99
C PHE A 238 1.27 2.56 -12.77
N MET A 239 1.71 3.70 -13.31
CA MET A 239 0.86 4.58 -14.10
C MET A 239 0.33 3.89 -15.37
N LEU A 240 1.17 3.08 -16.03
CA LEU A 240 0.79 2.29 -17.20
C LEU A 240 -0.27 1.23 -16.86
N LEU A 241 -0.09 0.50 -15.76
CA LEU A 241 -1.08 -0.47 -15.29
C LEU A 241 -2.41 0.22 -14.95
N GLY A 242 -2.35 1.39 -14.31
CA GLY A 242 -3.53 2.21 -14.03
C GLY A 242 -4.23 2.70 -15.31
N LYS A 243 -3.47 3.18 -16.30
CA LYS A 243 -4.01 3.65 -17.58
C LYS A 243 -4.78 2.57 -18.34
N TYR A 244 -4.39 1.31 -18.18
CA TYR A 244 -5.06 0.16 -18.79
C TYR A 244 -6.06 -0.54 -17.86
N ASN A 245 -6.37 0.04 -16.70
CA ASN A 245 -7.31 -0.50 -15.71
C ASN A 245 -6.95 -1.92 -15.25
N LEU A 246 -5.64 -2.16 -15.03
CA LEU A 246 -5.10 -3.44 -14.54
C LEU A 246 -4.78 -3.43 -13.04
N LEU A 247 -5.05 -2.31 -12.37
CA LEU A 247 -4.93 -2.20 -10.91
C LEU A 247 -6.13 -2.85 -10.21
N PRO A 248 -5.96 -3.37 -8.99
CA PRO A 248 -7.07 -3.86 -8.17
C PRO A 248 -7.99 -2.71 -7.76
N TYR A 249 -9.14 -3.03 -7.19
CA TYR A 249 -10.10 -2.03 -6.73
C TYR A 249 -10.73 -2.41 -5.39
N ASP A 250 -10.86 -1.43 -4.51
CA ASP A 250 -11.58 -1.53 -3.25
C ASP A 250 -13.07 -1.29 -3.50
N THR A 251 -13.88 -2.31 -3.18
CA THR A 251 -15.35 -2.23 -3.26
C THR A 251 -16.00 -2.10 -1.89
N SER A 252 -15.21 -1.98 -0.82
CA SER A 252 -15.75 -1.79 0.52
C SER A 252 -16.48 -0.46 0.65
N ASN A 253 -17.55 -0.45 1.44
CA ASN A 253 -18.20 0.79 1.83
C ASN A 253 -17.36 1.48 2.90
N ASP A 254 -16.99 2.73 2.67
CA ASP A 254 -16.29 3.53 3.67
C ASP A 254 -17.15 3.77 4.91
N SER A 255 -16.50 3.83 6.07
CA SER A 255 -17.17 4.16 7.34
C SER A 255 -17.69 5.59 7.32
N ILE A 256 -18.98 5.77 7.55
CA ILE A 256 -19.61 7.11 7.65
C ILE A 256 -19.00 7.96 8.78
N TYR A 257 -18.42 7.33 9.80
CA TYR A 257 -17.77 7.98 10.94
C TYR A 257 -16.39 8.56 10.59
N ALA A 258 -15.79 8.13 9.47
CA ALA A 258 -14.51 8.64 8.98
C ALA A 258 -14.67 9.67 7.84
N CYS A 259 -15.89 10.00 7.42
CA CYS A 259 -16.15 11.05 6.45
C CYS A 259 -15.64 12.40 6.98
N SER A 260 -15.11 13.23 6.07
CA SER A 260 -14.61 14.57 6.40
C SER A 260 -15.08 15.60 5.39
N GLN A 261 -14.92 16.88 5.71
CA GLN A 261 -15.34 17.98 4.84
C GLN A 261 -14.41 19.18 4.94
N ILE A 262 -14.23 19.88 3.81
CA ILE A 262 -13.64 21.22 3.74
C ILE A 262 -14.59 22.11 2.97
N LYS A 263 -15.23 23.06 3.67
CA LYS A 263 -16.33 23.87 3.13
C LYS A 263 -17.39 22.97 2.47
N HIS A 264 -17.52 23.02 1.15
CA HIS A 264 -18.49 22.20 0.40
C HIS A 264 -17.87 20.96 -0.26
N LEU A 265 -16.58 20.69 -0.07
CA LEU A 265 -15.95 19.43 -0.47
C LEU A 265 -16.27 18.37 0.57
N ASN A 266 -16.99 17.32 0.14
CA ASN A 266 -17.33 16.18 0.96
C ASN A 266 -16.44 14.99 0.58
N PHE A 267 -15.63 14.53 1.52
CA PHE A 267 -14.73 13.40 1.34
C PHE A 267 -15.34 12.14 1.95
N ILE A 268 -15.58 11.11 1.12
CA ILE A 268 -16.19 9.84 1.55
C ILE A 268 -15.33 9.06 2.55
N ASN A 269 -14.03 9.33 2.58
CA ASN A 269 -13.07 8.93 3.60
C ASN A 269 -11.95 10.00 3.63
N PRO A 270 -11.07 10.05 4.63
CA PRO A 270 -10.16 11.17 4.80
C PRO A 270 -8.85 11.05 4.00
N PHE A 271 -8.72 10.06 3.12
CA PHE A 271 -7.46 9.77 2.43
C PHE A 271 -7.53 10.06 0.93
N GLY A 272 -6.55 10.82 0.45
CA GLY A 272 -6.32 11.05 -0.97
C GLY A 272 -4.88 10.86 -1.38
N VAL A 273 -4.62 11.00 -2.68
CA VAL A 273 -3.27 10.95 -3.25
C VAL A 273 -2.74 12.35 -3.51
N SER A 274 -1.50 12.64 -3.07
CA SER A 274 -0.90 13.96 -3.19
C SER A 274 -0.45 14.27 -4.63
N ALA A 275 -0.34 15.56 -4.95
CA ALA A 275 0.26 16.03 -6.19
C ALA A 275 1.67 15.48 -6.40
N GLY A 276 2.02 15.33 -7.67
CA GLY A 276 3.27 14.76 -8.14
C GLY A 276 3.20 13.26 -8.41
N PHE A 277 2.11 12.58 -8.03
CA PHE A 277 1.91 11.16 -8.29
C PHE A 277 1.33 10.96 -9.71
N ASP A 278 0.07 11.33 -9.94
CA ASP A 278 -0.49 11.41 -11.31
C ASP A 278 -0.38 12.86 -11.83
N LYS A 279 0.79 13.20 -12.38
CA LYS A 279 1.06 14.57 -12.86
C LYS A 279 0.17 14.97 -14.03
N ASN A 280 -0.18 14.00 -14.87
CA ASN A 280 -0.82 14.25 -16.16
C ASN A 280 -2.29 13.83 -16.20
N GLY A 281 -2.84 13.30 -15.10
CA GLY A 281 -4.23 12.85 -15.02
C GLY A 281 -4.53 11.60 -15.86
N ILE A 282 -3.55 10.71 -16.07
CA ILE A 282 -3.67 9.58 -17.02
C ILE A 282 -4.32 8.33 -16.42
N CYS A 283 -4.41 8.21 -15.09
CA CYS A 283 -5.03 7.05 -14.46
C CYS A 283 -5.81 7.37 -13.17
N ILE A 284 -6.40 8.58 -13.13
CA ILE A 284 -7.26 9.09 -12.05
C ILE A 284 -8.27 8.03 -11.58
N ASP A 285 -9.00 7.39 -12.49
CA ASP A 285 -10.03 6.41 -12.15
C ASP A 285 -9.47 5.17 -11.43
N SER A 286 -8.36 4.62 -11.91
CA SER A 286 -7.72 3.45 -11.30
C SER A 286 -7.13 3.76 -9.93
N ILE A 287 -6.55 4.96 -9.73
CA ILE A 287 -6.02 5.35 -8.43
C ILE A 287 -7.14 5.54 -7.41
N LEU A 288 -8.21 6.26 -7.74
CA LEU A 288 -9.34 6.46 -6.84
C LEU A 288 -9.96 5.11 -6.42
N LYS A 289 -10.13 4.20 -7.38
CA LYS A 289 -10.67 2.86 -7.13
C LYS A 289 -9.82 1.98 -6.22
N LEU A 290 -8.57 2.32 -5.91
CA LEU A 290 -7.81 1.64 -4.85
C LEU A 290 -8.39 1.89 -3.44
N GLY A 291 -9.30 2.86 -3.31
CA GLY A 291 -10.01 3.18 -2.07
C GLY A 291 -9.80 4.61 -1.55
N PHE A 292 -9.21 5.50 -2.35
CA PHE A 292 -8.97 6.91 -2.00
C PHE A 292 -10.18 7.76 -2.33
N SER A 293 -10.57 8.70 -1.46
CA SER A 293 -11.71 9.59 -1.73
C SER A 293 -11.38 10.75 -2.68
N PHE A 294 -10.10 11.11 -2.80
CA PHE A 294 -9.67 12.20 -3.68
C PHE A 294 -8.25 12.02 -4.22
N ILE A 295 -7.94 12.75 -5.28
CA ILE A 295 -6.58 12.86 -5.83
C ILE A 295 -6.28 14.31 -6.21
N GLU A 296 -5.06 14.76 -5.98
CA GLU A 296 -4.54 15.99 -6.54
C GLU A 296 -3.62 15.66 -7.72
N ILE A 297 -4.05 15.99 -8.94
CA ILE A 297 -3.20 15.84 -10.14
C ILE A 297 -2.22 17.02 -10.27
N GLY A 298 -1.26 16.91 -11.18
CA GLY A 298 -0.21 17.91 -11.37
C GLY A 298 0.97 17.70 -10.43
N THR A 299 1.82 18.69 -10.14
CA THR A 299 1.71 20.08 -10.57
C THR A 299 1.89 20.26 -12.07
N ILE A 300 0.92 20.88 -12.72
CA ILE A 300 0.96 21.21 -14.16
C ILE A 300 1.44 22.64 -14.38
N THR A 301 1.92 22.90 -15.60
CA THR A 301 2.36 24.21 -16.07
C THR A 301 1.68 24.55 -17.40
N PRO A 302 1.59 25.82 -17.84
CA PRO A 302 0.96 26.18 -19.10
C PRO A 302 1.45 25.34 -20.29
N LYS A 303 2.78 25.32 -20.50
CA LYS A 303 3.43 24.53 -21.53
C LYS A 303 3.96 23.23 -20.94
N ALA A 304 4.05 22.20 -21.79
CA ALA A 304 4.75 20.96 -21.45
C ALA A 304 6.22 21.23 -21.12
N GLN A 305 6.77 20.42 -20.22
CA GLN A 305 8.21 20.44 -19.94
C GLN A 305 8.67 19.08 -19.44
N GLU A 306 9.87 18.68 -19.85
CA GLU A 306 10.45 17.36 -19.50
C GLU A 306 10.89 17.29 -18.03
N GLY A 307 11.14 18.43 -17.39
CA GLY A 307 11.73 18.55 -16.06
C GLY A 307 13.26 18.49 -16.07
N ASN A 308 13.86 18.20 -14.91
CA ASN A 308 15.31 18.07 -14.77
C ASN A 308 15.81 16.70 -15.29
N LYS A 309 17.11 16.60 -15.62
CA LYS A 309 17.72 15.37 -16.15
C LYS A 309 17.57 14.18 -15.19
N ARG A 310 17.31 12.99 -15.74
CA ARG A 310 17.28 11.71 -15.01
C ARG A 310 18.72 11.18 -14.73
N PRO A 311 18.94 10.35 -13.69
CA PRO A 311 17.99 9.95 -12.64
C PRO A 311 17.73 11.10 -11.65
N ARG A 312 16.47 11.23 -11.22
CA ARG A 312 16.01 12.39 -10.44
C ARG A 312 15.04 12.06 -9.31
N ILE A 313 14.79 10.77 -9.08
CA ILE A 313 14.01 10.25 -7.96
C ILE A 313 14.85 9.14 -7.35
N PHE A 314 15.00 9.16 -6.03
CA PHE A 314 15.80 8.20 -5.29
C PHE A 314 15.04 7.82 -4.05
N ARG A 315 14.98 6.52 -3.72
CA ARG A 315 14.31 6.03 -2.50
C ARG A 315 15.30 5.35 -1.58
N ASP A 316 15.06 5.50 -0.30
CA ASP A 316 15.71 4.74 0.75
C ASP A 316 14.65 3.88 1.46
N ILE A 317 14.81 2.56 1.39
CA ILE A 317 13.79 1.60 1.85
C ILE A 317 13.75 1.55 3.37
N GLU A 318 14.93 1.59 4.00
CA GLU A 318 15.08 1.47 5.45
C GLU A 318 14.41 2.65 6.17
N SER A 319 14.73 3.88 5.75
CA SER A 319 14.09 5.09 6.28
C SER A 319 12.71 5.38 5.70
N LYS A 320 12.21 4.56 4.75
CA LYS A 320 10.97 4.80 3.98
C LYS A 320 10.87 6.24 3.46
N SER A 321 11.95 6.70 2.83
CA SER A 321 12.09 8.09 2.40
C SER A 321 12.40 8.19 0.91
N ILE A 322 12.00 9.31 0.31
CA ILE A 322 12.20 9.58 -1.13
C ILE A 322 12.80 10.96 -1.28
N LEU A 323 13.87 11.07 -2.06
CA LEU A 323 14.42 12.34 -2.51
C LEU A 323 14.09 12.51 -3.98
N ASN A 324 13.58 13.69 -4.37
CA ASN A 324 13.31 13.98 -5.79
C ASN A 324 13.72 15.39 -6.21
N PHE A 325 14.19 15.51 -7.45
CA PHE A 325 14.54 16.77 -8.12
C PHE A 325 13.85 16.90 -9.48
N CYS A 326 12.59 16.51 -9.60
CA CYS A 326 11.91 16.38 -10.89
C CYS A 326 11.80 17.68 -11.70
N GLY A 327 11.54 18.83 -11.06
CA GLY A 327 11.39 20.12 -11.75
C GLY A 327 10.12 20.22 -12.62
N PHE A 328 8.96 19.84 -12.09
CA PHE A 328 7.65 19.91 -12.77
C PHE A 328 7.59 19.27 -14.16
N ASN A 329 8.10 18.05 -14.34
CA ASN A 329 7.86 17.29 -15.58
C ASN A 329 6.35 17.03 -15.77
N ASN A 330 5.76 17.52 -16.87
CA ASN A 330 4.34 17.38 -17.19
C ASN A 330 4.06 17.66 -18.67
N ASN A 331 2.90 17.21 -19.16
CA ASN A 331 2.50 17.33 -20.57
C ASN A 331 1.87 18.68 -20.93
N GLY A 332 1.88 19.64 -20.02
CA GLY A 332 1.29 20.97 -20.22
C GLY A 332 -0.20 21.01 -19.91
N CYS A 333 -0.72 22.21 -19.70
CA CYS A 333 -2.07 22.38 -19.19
C CYS A 333 -3.15 21.94 -20.18
N ASP A 334 -2.93 22.14 -21.48
CA ASP A 334 -3.90 21.76 -22.51
C ASP A 334 -4.13 20.24 -22.53
N GLU A 335 -3.06 19.44 -22.61
CA GLU A 335 -3.19 17.97 -22.66
C GLU A 335 -3.78 17.40 -21.36
N VAL A 336 -3.36 17.92 -20.21
CA VAL A 336 -3.90 17.46 -18.91
C VAL A 336 -5.37 17.87 -18.74
N THR A 337 -5.80 18.98 -19.35
CA THR A 337 -7.21 19.36 -19.39
C THR A 337 -8.04 18.33 -20.17
N GLU A 338 -7.55 17.84 -21.31
CA GLU A 338 -8.23 16.79 -22.08
C GLU A 338 -8.32 15.47 -21.30
N ASN A 339 -7.25 15.09 -20.59
CA ASN A 339 -7.28 13.91 -19.72
C ASN A 339 -8.32 14.05 -18.59
N LEU A 340 -8.38 15.23 -17.95
CA LEU A 340 -9.35 15.49 -16.89
C LEU A 340 -10.80 15.50 -17.43
N LYS A 341 -11.04 16.10 -18.61
CA LYS A 341 -12.34 16.02 -19.29
C LYS A 341 -12.76 14.57 -19.53
N ALA A 342 -11.86 13.74 -20.06
CA ALA A 342 -12.13 12.33 -20.31
C ALA A 342 -12.48 11.59 -19.00
N PHE A 343 -11.78 11.87 -17.90
CA PHE A 343 -12.13 11.36 -16.58
C PHE A 343 -13.52 11.83 -16.14
N ARG A 344 -13.85 13.12 -16.27
CA ARG A 344 -15.17 13.64 -15.87
C ARG A 344 -16.32 12.99 -16.65
N MET A 345 -16.10 12.66 -17.92
CA MET A 345 -17.07 11.89 -18.71
C MET A 345 -17.24 10.46 -18.19
N LYS A 346 -16.15 9.77 -17.83
CA LYS A 346 -16.23 8.46 -17.16
C LYS A 346 -16.95 8.56 -15.82
N GLN A 347 -16.69 9.61 -15.04
CA GLN A 347 -17.28 9.82 -13.72
C GLN A 347 -18.80 9.97 -13.76
N LYS A 348 -19.36 10.51 -14.85
CA LYS A 348 -20.82 10.59 -15.05
C LYS A 348 -21.47 9.20 -15.14
N THR A 349 -20.79 8.21 -15.71
CA THR A 349 -21.36 6.87 -15.97
C THR A 349 -20.93 5.84 -14.93
N ASP A 350 -19.76 6.00 -14.32
CA ASP A 350 -19.22 5.09 -13.33
C ASP A 350 -19.69 5.44 -11.92
N LYS A 351 -20.62 4.64 -11.39
CA LYS A 351 -21.20 4.82 -10.04
C LYS A 351 -20.13 4.85 -8.94
N TYR A 352 -19.04 4.10 -9.09
CA TYR A 352 -17.97 4.06 -8.09
C TYR A 352 -17.22 5.39 -8.02
N LEU A 353 -17.24 6.22 -9.06
CA LEU A 353 -16.49 7.49 -9.11
C LEU A 353 -17.35 8.71 -8.74
N SER A 354 -18.66 8.55 -8.62
CA SER A 354 -19.65 9.64 -8.51
C SER A 354 -19.36 10.71 -7.45
N LYS A 355 -18.80 10.32 -6.30
CA LYS A 355 -18.51 11.22 -5.16
C LYS A 355 -17.03 11.60 -5.01
N HIS A 356 -16.17 11.07 -5.86
CA HIS A 356 -14.72 11.27 -5.73
C HIS A 356 -14.31 12.67 -6.16
N ILE A 357 -13.36 13.26 -5.44
CA ILE A 357 -12.89 14.63 -5.65
C ILE A 357 -11.58 14.64 -6.43
N VAL A 358 -11.45 15.54 -7.41
CA VAL A 358 -10.19 15.76 -8.13
C VAL A 358 -9.76 17.22 -7.99
N GLY A 359 -8.64 17.43 -7.33
CA GLY A 359 -7.93 18.71 -7.28
C GLY A 359 -6.84 18.81 -8.33
N VAL A 360 -6.47 20.03 -8.68
CA VAL A 360 -5.41 20.29 -9.67
C VAL A 360 -4.37 21.23 -9.07
N SER A 361 -3.13 20.74 -8.98
CA SER A 361 -1.99 21.53 -8.58
C SER A 361 -1.42 22.31 -9.76
N LEU A 362 -1.23 23.63 -9.59
CA LEU A 362 -0.75 24.54 -10.62
C LEU A 362 0.59 25.16 -10.21
N GLY A 363 1.48 25.35 -11.19
CA GLY A 363 2.77 26.00 -11.01
C GLY A 363 3.21 26.72 -12.27
N LYS A 364 4.42 27.31 -12.23
CA LYS A 364 5.01 28.01 -13.38
C LYS A 364 5.94 27.14 -14.20
N ASN A 365 6.00 27.40 -15.49
CA ASN A 365 7.07 26.89 -16.35
C ASN A 365 8.43 27.39 -15.86
N LYS A 366 9.48 26.57 -16.03
CA LYS A 366 10.84 26.88 -15.53
C LYS A 366 11.33 28.26 -15.99
N ASN A 367 11.13 28.57 -17.26
CA ASN A 367 11.60 29.80 -17.92
C ASN A 367 10.53 30.91 -17.96
N SER A 368 9.36 30.72 -17.34
CA SER A 368 8.34 31.78 -17.28
C SER A 368 8.75 32.85 -16.27
N GLU A 369 8.60 34.11 -16.68
CA GLU A 369 8.88 35.29 -15.86
C GLU A 369 7.80 35.53 -14.80
N SER A 370 6.53 35.25 -15.12
CA SER A 370 5.38 35.55 -14.25
C SER A 370 4.64 34.29 -13.83
N LEU A 371 4.75 33.95 -12.54
CA LEU A 371 3.95 32.89 -11.93
C LEU A 371 2.45 33.18 -12.06
N ILE A 372 2.02 34.43 -11.87
CA ILE A 372 0.60 34.80 -11.92
C ILE A 372 0.02 34.55 -13.32
N ASN A 373 0.74 34.91 -14.38
CA ASN A 373 0.26 34.69 -15.75
C ASN A 373 0.12 33.20 -16.08
N ASP A 374 1.08 32.39 -15.62
CA ASP A 374 1.04 30.94 -15.78
C ASP A 374 -0.17 30.33 -15.04
N LEU A 375 -0.40 30.75 -13.79
CA LEU A 375 -1.55 30.30 -13.00
C LEU A 375 -2.87 30.69 -13.67
N LYS A 376 -3.00 31.94 -14.15
CA LYS A 376 -4.20 32.42 -14.85
C LYS A 376 -4.49 31.61 -16.11
N TYR A 377 -3.46 31.35 -16.92
CA TYR A 377 -3.61 30.52 -18.12
C TYR A 377 -4.17 29.14 -17.76
N CYS A 378 -3.58 28.49 -16.74
CA CYS A 378 -4.04 27.18 -16.31
C CYS A 378 -5.48 27.21 -15.77
N ILE A 379 -5.84 28.20 -14.95
CA ILE A 379 -7.20 28.34 -14.39
C ILE A 379 -8.24 28.46 -15.51
N LYS A 380 -7.99 29.29 -16.52
CA LYS A 380 -8.89 29.44 -17.67
C LYS A 380 -9.13 28.13 -18.41
N LYS A 381 -8.11 27.27 -18.50
CA LYS A 381 -8.17 26.00 -19.23
C LYS A 381 -8.81 24.88 -18.41
N ILE A 382 -8.34 24.65 -17.18
CA ILE A 382 -8.67 23.46 -16.39
C ILE A 382 -9.63 23.72 -15.23
N GLY A 383 -9.85 24.97 -14.85
CA GLY A 383 -10.62 25.36 -13.66
C GLY A 383 -12.05 24.83 -13.66
N LYS A 384 -12.73 24.80 -14.83
CA LYS A 384 -14.11 24.30 -15.01
C LYS A 384 -14.27 22.83 -14.61
N TYR A 385 -13.19 22.05 -14.65
CA TYR A 385 -13.19 20.60 -14.40
C TYR A 385 -12.61 20.22 -13.03
N SER A 386 -12.16 21.20 -12.25
CA SER A 386 -11.46 20.99 -10.98
C SER A 386 -12.42 21.16 -9.81
N ASP A 387 -12.36 20.29 -8.79
CA ASP A 387 -13.10 20.51 -7.54
C ASP A 387 -12.37 21.48 -6.62
N TYR A 388 -11.05 21.52 -6.72
CA TYR A 388 -10.21 22.56 -6.11
C TYR A 388 -8.93 22.78 -6.92
N ILE A 389 -8.35 23.96 -6.75
CA ILE A 389 -7.07 24.37 -7.32
C ILE A 389 -6.06 24.53 -6.18
N THR A 390 -4.85 24.01 -6.37
CA THR A 390 -3.73 24.19 -5.45
C THR A 390 -2.66 25.06 -6.10
N ILE A 391 -2.37 26.21 -5.48
CA ILE A 391 -1.24 27.08 -5.83
C ILE A 391 0.04 26.46 -5.26
N ASN A 392 0.94 25.97 -6.11
CA ASN A 392 2.21 25.40 -5.67
C ASN A 392 3.34 26.44 -5.68
N VAL A 393 3.60 27.01 -4.50
CA VAL A 393 4.73 27.93 -4.25
C VAL A 393 5.88 27.26 -3.47
N SER A 394 5.87 25.93 -3.33
CA SER A 394 6.71 25.22 -2.35
C SER A 394 7.70 24.21 -2.93
N SER A 395 7.69 23.99 -4.25
CA SER A 395 8.66 23.09 -4.91
C SER A 395 10.11 23.56 -4.69
N PRO A 396 11.01 22.71 -4.15
CA PRO A 396 12.44 23.02 -4.09
C PRO A 396 13.15 22.88 -5.43
N ASN A 397 12.48 22.29 -6.44
CA ASN A 397 13.09 21.83 -7.68
C ASN A 397 12.96 22.84 -8.84
N THR A 398 12.29 23.96 -8.57
CA THR A 398 12.11 25.09 -9.48
C THR A 398 12.76 26.31 -8.83
N PRO A 399 13.91 26.80 -9.35
CA PRO A 399 14.65 27.89 -8.72
C PRO A 399 13.78 29.12 -8.46
N GLY A 400 13.93 29.71 -7.26
CA GLY A 400 13.18 30.91 -6.85
C GLY A 400 11.69 30.69 -6.58
N LEU A 401 11.13 29.48 -6.73
CA LEU A 401 9.69 29.30 -6.50
C LEU A 401 9.32 29.51 -5.02
N ARG A 402 10.13 29.00 -4.10
CA ARG A 402 9.90 29.12 -2.65
C ARG A 402 9.92 30.55 -2.11
N SER A 403 10.58 31.48 -2.80
CA SER A 403 10.57 32.90 -2.40
C SER A 403 9.22 33.58 -2.64
N HIS A 404 8.29 32.95 -3.37
CA HIS A 404 6.91 33.42 -3.51
C HIS A 404 6.07 33.16 -2.26
N GLN A 405 6.61 32.47 -1.24
CA GLN A 405 6.00 32.38 0.09
C GLN A 405 6.27 33.62 0.96
N GLU A 406 7.08 34.56 0.45
CA GLU A 406 7.25 35.87 1.06
C GLU A 406 5.92 36.63 1.08
N SER A 407 5.67 37.36 2.17
CA SER A 407 4.35 37.84 2.55
C SER A 407 3.61 38.63 1.47
N THR A 408 4.28 39.56 0.82
CA THR A 408 3.63 40.46 -0.15
C THR A 408 3.25 39.70 -1.42
N LYS A 409 4.20 38.95 -1.98
CA LYS A 409 4.01 38.15 -3.19
C LYS A 409 2.93 37.09 -3.02
N LEU A 410 2.91 36.41 -1.87
CA LEU A 410 1.93 35.36 -1.62
C LEU A 410 0.50 35.92 -1.62
N LYS A 411 0.29 37.08 -0.99
CA LYS A 411 -0.99 37.77 -0.96
C LYS A 411 -1.48 38.08 -2.38
N ASP A 412 -0.63 38.69 -3.20
CA ASP A 412 -0.97 39.08 -4.56
C ASP A 412 -1.33 37.85 -5.43
N ILE A 413 -0.57 36.76 -5.28
CA ILE A 413 -0.84 35.50 -6.01
C ILE A 413 -2.21 34.94 -5.63
N ILE A 414 -2.54 34.87 -4.34
CA ILE A 414 -3.82 34.33 -3.87
C ILE A 414 -4.98 35.17 -4.41
N LEU A 415 -4.89 36.50 -4.29
CA LEU A 415 -5.94 37.42 -4.74
C LEU A 415 -6.15 37.33 -6.26
N GLU A 416 -5.08 37.27 -7.05
CA GLU A 416 -5.18 37.16 -8.51
C GLU A 416 -5.75 35.80 -8.95
N VAL A 417 -5.43 34.70 -8.25
CA VAL A 417 -6.04 33.38 -8.50
C VAL A 417 -7.53 33.37 -8.17
N GLN A 418 -7.92 33.93 -7.01
CA GLN A 418 -9.32 34.06 -6.62
C GLN A 418 -10.11 34.92 -7.63
N LYS A 419 -9.52 36.03 -8.07
CA LYS A 419 -10.08 36.91 -9.10
C LYS A 419 -10.31 36.15 -10.40
N GLU A 420 -9.34 35.37 -10.86
CA GLU A 420 -9.45 34.59 -12.09
C GLU A 420 -10.54 33.51 -12.02
N ILE A 421 -10.66 32.80 -10.89
CA ILE A 421 -11.75 31.81 -10.69
C ILE A 421 -13.12 32.49 -10.67
N ASN A 422 -13.22 33.68 -10.08
CA ASN A 422 -14.46 34.46 -10.10
C ASN A 422 -14.80 34.97 -11.51
N ALA A 423 -13.80 35.39 -12.28
CA ALA A 423 -13.98 35.79 -13.68
C ALA A 423 -14.46 34.60 -14.52
N LEU A 424 -13.83 33.43 -14.40
CA LEU A 424 -14.28 32.20 -15.05
C LEU A 424 -15.74 31.86 -14.67
N SER A 425 -16.12 32.10 -13.42
CA SER A 425 -17.51 31.90 -12.97
C SER A 425 -18.49 32.84 -13.67
N ALA A 426 -18.08 34.06 -14.02
CA ALA A 426 -18.89 35.03 -14.75
C ALA A 426 -18.99 34.66 -16.24
N ASP A 427 -17.86 34.29 -16.85
CA ASP A 427 -17.78 33.90 -18.26
C ASP A 427 -18.70 32.70 -18.56
N ILE A 428 -18.66 31.66 -17.73
CA ILE A 428 -19.50 30.46 -17.93
C ILE A 428 -21.00 30.82 -17.76
N LYS A 429 -21.35 31.74 -16.85
CA LYS A 429 -22.74 32.19 -16.70
C LYS A 429 -23.24 32.94 -17.94
N GLN A 430 -22.38 33.77 -18.55
CA GLN A 430 -22.72 34.50 -19.78
C GLN A 430 -22.87 33.56 -20.98
N GLU A 431 -21.99 32.56 -21.14
CA GLU A 431 -22.12 31.53 -22.18
C GLU A 431 -23.47 30.81 -22.10
N LYS A 432 -23.93 30.48 -20.87
CA LYS A 432 -25.24 29.85 -20.67
C LYS A 432 -26.40 30.75 -21.09
N SER A 433 -26.37 32.04 -20.75
CA SER A 433 -27.44 32.97 -21.14
C SER A 433 -27.57 33.16 -22.65
N LYS A 434 -26.46 32.98 -23.41
CA LYS A 434 -26.47 33.08 -24.87
C LYS A 434 -26.96 31.81 -25.57
N ASN A 435 -26.78 30.64 -24.93
CA ASN A 435 -27.14 29.33 -25.48
C ASN A 435 -28.49 28.81 -24.95
N ALA A 436 -29.23 29.60 -24.18
CA ALA A 436 -30.58 29.27 -23.76
C ALA A 436 -31.56 29.44 -24.94
N SER A 437 -31.64 28.42 -25.80
CA SER A 437 -32.79 28.20 -26.69
C SER A 437 -33.97 27.64 -25.88
N ASP A 438 -35.20 27.97 -26.30
CA ASP A 438 -36.49 27.72 -25.62
C ASP A 438 -36.89 26.24 -25.39
N ASP A 439 -35.97 25.28 -25.54
CA ASP A 439 -36.26 23.87 -25.27
C ASP A 439 -36.18 23.57 -23.77
N ALA A 440 -37.36 23.57 -23.14
CA ALA A 440 -37.60 23.39 -21.71
C ALA A 440 -37.24 22.00 -21.12
N ASP A 441 -36.54 21.12 -21.86
CA ASP A 441 -36.35 19.71 -21.47
C ASP A 441 -34.88 19.26 -21.29
N THR A 442 -33.90 20.16 -21.43
CA THR A 442 -32.50 19.86 -21.04
C THR A 442 -32.19 20.35 -19.63
N GLN A 443 -32.87 19.76 -18.65
CA GLN A 443 -32.52 19.90 -17.25
C GLN A 443 -31.17 19.20 -17.01
N TYR A 444 -30.14 19.94 -16.56
CA TYR A 444 -28.78 19.51 -16.18
C TYR A 444 -27.64 19.57 -17.22
N ASP A 445 -27.42 20.73 -17.84
CA ASP A 445 -26.04 21.15 -18.17
C ASP A 445 -25.41 21.88 -16.97
N ASP A 446 -24.70 21.12 -16.15
CA ASP A 446 -23.94 21.65 -15.01
C ASP A 446 -22.86 22.64 -15.48
N VAL A 447 -23.00 23.90 -15.09
CA VAL A 447 -22.04 25.01 -15.32
C VAL A 447 -20.60 24.59 -14.98
N TRP A 448 -20.44 23.83 -13.90
CA TRP A 448 -19.18 23.26 -13.45
C TRP A 448 -19.15 21.76 -13.73
N ILE A 449 -18.21 21.33 -14.57
CA ILE A 449 -18.08 19.92 -14.99
C ILE A 449 -17.11 19.22 -14.03
N ASN A 450 -17.44 19.28 -12.76
CA ASN A 450 -16.70 18.67 -11.66
C ASN A 450 -17.67 17.90 -10.73
N THR A 451 -17.19 17.40 -9.60
CA THR A 451 -18.00 16.63 -8.64
C THR A 451 -18.91 17.55 -7.83
N THR A 452 -18.40 18.72 -7.44
CA THR A 452 -19.12 19.66 -6.55
C THR A 452 -20.24 20.44 -7.24
N LYS A 453 -20.20 20.54 -8.57
CA LYS A 453 -21.06 21.43 -9.38
C LYS A 453 -20.92 22.90 -9.01
N LYS A 454 -19.79 23.27 -8.42
CA LYS A 454 -19.46 24.62 -7.94
C LYS A 454 -18.09 25.03 -8.43
N LYS A 455 -17.79 26.34 -8.33
CA LYS A 455 -16.45 26.86 -8.61
C LYS A 455 -15.42 26.16 -7.70
N PRO A 456 -14.20 25.88 -8.20
CA PRO A 456 -13.19 25.22 -7.40
C PRO A 456 -12.81 26.05 -6.17
N LEU A 457 -12.56 25.38 -5.06
CA LEU A 457 -11.89 25.99 -3.90
C LEU A 457 -10.42 26.28 -4.20
N VAL A 458 -9.84 27.26 -3.52
CA VAL A 458 -8.43 27.66 -3.65
C VAL A 458 -7.63 27.25 -2.43
N PHE A 459 -6.61 26.42 -2.66
CA PHE A 459 -5.63 26.03 -1.67
C PHE A 459 -4.24 26.56 -2.03
N VAL A 460 -3.38 26.73 -1.03
CA VAL A 460 -1.94 26.92 -1.24
C VAL A 460 -1.16 25.80 -0.56
N LYS A 461 -0.14 25.27 -1.24
CA LYS A 461 0.76 24.24 -0.67
C LYS A 461 2.04 24.86 -0.18
N LEU A 462 2.33 24.71 1.12
CA LEU A 462 3.46 25.34 1.79
C LEU A 462 4.66 24.39 1.92
N ALA A 463 5.87 24.97 1.92
CA ALA A 463 7.09 24.25 2.25
C ALA A 463 7.22 24.10 3.77
N PRO A 464 7.83 23.01 4.27
CA PRO A 464 8.09 22.84 5.70
C PRO A 464 9.28 23.67 6.20
N ASP A 465 10.12 24.16 5.29
CA ASP A 465 11.36 24.88 5.58
C ASP A 465 11.07 26.38 5.77
N LEU A 466 10.36 26.72 6.85
CA LEU A 466 9.97 28.10 7.20
C LEU A 466 10.36 28.41 8.65
N GLU A 467 10.87 29.62 8.87
CA GLU A 467 11.14 30.15 10.20
C GLU A 467 9.84 30.61 10.89
N GLU A 468 9.88 30.72 12.22
CA GLU A 468 8.68 30.99 13.01
C GLU A 468 7.97 32.31 12.66
N ASN A 469 8.75 33.36 12.39
CA ASN A 469 8.23 34.65 11.95
C ASN A 469 7.61 34.58 10.54
N GLU A 470 8.14 33.74 9.67
CA GLU A 470 7.57 33.53 8.33
C GLU A 470 6.23 32.82 8.41
N LYS A 471 6.11 31.78 9.24
CA LYS A 471 4.85 31.06 9.49
C LYS A 471 3.74 32.02 9.94
N LYS A 472 4.02 32.89 10.92
CA LYS A 472 3.05 33.89 11.43
C LYS A 472 2.63 34.90 10.35
N LYS A 473 3.59 35.43 9.59
CA LYS A 473 3.30 36.35 8.48
C LYS A 473 2.43 35.69 7.42
N ILE A 474 2.76 34.46 7.03
CA ILE A 474 1.96 33.66 6.08
C ILE A 474 0.55 33.45 6.65
N ALA A 475 0.41 33.03 7.91
CA ALA A 475 -0.90 32.81 8.53
C ALA A 475 -1.79 34.05 8.48
N ASN A 476 -1.25 35.23 8.77
CA ASN A 476 -2.00 36.50 8.67
C ASN A 476 -2.51 36.77 7.25
N ILE A 477 -1.71 36.47 6.22
CA ILE A 477 -2.14 36.63 4.82
C ILE A 477 -3.23 35.64 4.44
N LEU A 478 -3.12 34.39 4.91
CA LEU A 478 -4.14 33.37 4.64
C LEU A 478 -5.49 33.78 5.23
N LEU A 479 -5.49 34.37 6.43
CA LEU A 479 -6.66 34.96 7.05
C LEU A 479 -7.18 36.17 6.26
N GLU A 480 -6.31 37.13 5.94
CA GLU A 480 -6.68 38.35 5.21
C GLU A 480 -7.30 38.05 3.83
N THR A 481 -6.70 37.12 3.09
CA THR A 481 -7.15 36.71 1.75
C THR A 481 -8.34 35.74 1.79
N LYS A 482 -8.74 35.27 2.98
CA LYS A 482 -9.85 34.32 3.18
C LYS A 482 -9.72 33.07 2.31
N ILE A 483 -8.51 32.54 2.18
CA ILE A 483 -8.24 31.35 1.38
C ILE A 483 -9.08 30.15 1.85
N ASP A 484 -9.39 29.21 0.95
CA ASP A 484 -10.31 28.12 1.28
C ASP A 484 -9.68 27.02 2.14
N GLY A 485 -8.35 26.90 2.09
CA GLY A 485 -7.57 26.02 2.93
C GLY A 485 -6.09 26.01 2.54
N ILE A 486 -5.30 25.22 3.25
CA ILE A 486 -3.86 25.04 2.99
C ILE A 486 -3.46 23.58 2.97
N ILE A 487 -2.39 23.27 2.24
CA ILE A 487 -1.80 21.93 2.20
C ILE A 487 -0.43 21.97 2.88
N ILE A 488 -0.30 21.20 3.96
CA ILE A 488 0.89 21.15 4.81
C ILE A 488 1.39 19.70 4.87
N SER A 489 2.53 19.35 4.27
CA SER A 489 3.48 20.20 3.55
C SER A 489 3.98 19.56 2.26
N ASN A 490 4.74 20.34 1.50
CA ASN A 490 5.64 19.85 0.46
C ASN A 490 6.88 19.18 1.09
N THR A 491 7.82 18.76 0.25
CA THR A 491 9.10 18.17 0.64
C THR A 491 10.03 19.15 1.35
N THR A 492 10.96 18.65 2.15
CA THR A 492 11.97 19.45 2.87
C THR A 492 13.33 19.41 2.16
N ILE A 493 14.13 20.46 2.29
CA ILE A 493 15.54 20.48 1.88
C ILE A 493 16.51 20.37 3.06
N LYS A 494 16.00 20.29 4.30
CA LYS A 494 16.84 20.08 5.48
C LYS A 494 17.48 18.70 5.41
N ASN A 495 18.72 18.60 5.88
CA ASN A 495 19.41 17.32 5.95
C ASN A 495 18.68 16.40 6.96
N MET A 496 18.23 15.24 6.49
CA MET A 496 17.52 14.24 7.29
C MET A 496 18.40 13.06 7.70
N ASN A 497 19.74 13.20 7.56
CA ASN A 497 20.74 12.18 7.93
C ASN A 497 20.49 10.83 7.26
N ILE A 498 20.24 10.85 5.94
CA ILE A 498 20.08 9.63 5.13
C ILE A 498 21.31 9.53 4.21
N PRO A 499 22.31 8.66 4.52
CA PRO A 499 23.58 8.62 3.79
C PRO A 499 23.43 8.40 2.27
N LYS A 500 22.37 7.68 1.85
CA LYS A 500 22.05 7.46 0.44
C LYS A 500 21.77 8.77 -0.32
N PHE A 501 21.44 9.84 0.38
CA PHE A 501 21.03 11.15 -0.14
C PHE A 501 22.09 12.25 -0.03
N ASP A 502 23.20 12.05 0.70
CA ASP A 502 24.17 13.11 1.05
C ASP A 502 24.74 13.91 -0.15
N ASN A 503 24.79 13.30 -1.34
CA ASN A 503 25.29 13.94 -2.57
C ASN A 503 24.20 14.24 -3.60
N LYS A 504 22.93 14.24 -3.19
CA LYS A 504 21.80 14.42 -4.10
C LYS A 504 21.08 15.72 -3.78
N LYS A 505 20.76 16.47 -4.84
CA LYS A 505 19.89 17.66 -4.75
C LYS A 505 18.45 17.21 -4.88
N GLY A 506 17.54 17.81 -4.10
CA GLY A 506 16.16 17.37 -4.08
C GLY A 506 15.43 17.80 -2.83
N GLY A 507 14.11 17.68 -2.89
CA GLY A 507 13.29 17.66 -1.69
C GLY A 507 13.11 16.23 -1.19
N ILE A 508 13.21 16.05 0.14
CA ILE A 508 13.00 14.79 0.85
C ILE A 508 11.55 14.68 1.31
N SER A 509 10.98 13.50 1.15
CA SER A 509 9.65 13.08 1.62
C SER A 509 9.73 11.72 2.30
N GLY A 510 8.61 11.24 2.82
CA GLY A 510 8.52 9.94 3.51
C GLY A 510 8.60 10.08 5.02
N ASN A 511 9.01 9.01 5.70
CA ASN A 511 8.85 8.88 7.15
C ASN A 511 9.59 9.96 7.93
N VAL A 512 10.80 10.33 7.48
CA VAL A 512 11.61 11.39 8.13
C VAL A 512 10.99 12.78 8.10
N LEU A 513 10.00 13.02 7.22
CA LEU A 513 9.28 14.29 7.15
C LEU A 513 8.09 14.35 8.13
N LYS A 514 7.72 13.23 8.77
CA LYS A 514 6.49 13.13 9.57
C LYS A 514 6.41 14.22 10.62
N ASP A 515 7.39 14.29 11.51
CA ASP A 515 7.34 15.14 12.70
C ASP A 515 7.35 16.62 12.32
N MET A 516 8.23 17.01 11.38
CA MET A 516 8.31 18.38 10.86
C MET A 516 6.99 18.83 10.22
N SER A 517 6.36 17.96 9.42
CA SER A 517 5.05 18.23 8.84
C SER A 517 3.95 18.32 9.92
N THR A 518 3.98 17.45 10.95
CA THR A 518 2.98 17.50 12.04
C THR A 518 3.12 18.79 12.85
N GLN A 519 4.36 19.21 13.12
CA GLN A 519 4.62 20.45 13.83
C GLN A 519 4.12 21.65 13.02
N LEU A 520 4.42 21.72 11.72
CA LEU A 520 3.92 22.81 10.88
C LEU A 520 2.39 22.85 10.80
N ILE A 521 1.70 21.69 10.80
CA ILE A 521 0.22 21.65 10.91
C ILE A 521 -0.22 22.28 12.22
N SER A 522 0.40 21.88 13.34
CA SER A 522 0.10 22.43 14.67
C SER A 522 0.28 23.94 14.72
N ASP A 523 1.42 24.44 14.21
CA ASP A 523 1.76 25.87 14.21
C ASP A 523 0.76 26.67 13.37
N MET A 524 0.52 26.24 12.12
CA MET A 524 -0.38 26.96 11.21
C MET A 524 -1.83 26.88 11.66
N TYR A 525 -2.26 25.77 12.27
CA TYR A 525 -3.60 25.65 12.84
C TYR A 525 -3.82 26.66 13.98
N LEU A 526 -2.82 26.87 14.83
CA LEU A 526 -2.86 27.88 15.89
C LEU A 526 -2.76 29.31 15.32
N TYR A 527 -1.83 29.56 14.39
CA TYR A 527 -1.63 30.90 13.83
C TYR A 527 -2.75 31.38 12.92
N THR A 528 -3.51 30.46 12.33
CA THR A 528 -4.74 30.79 11.59
C THR A 528 -5.98 30.75 12.48
N ASN A 529 -5.82 30.76 13.80
CA ASN A 529 -6.91 30.73 14.78
C ASN A 529 -7.94 29.61 14.52
N LYS A 530 -7.49 28.47 13.96
CA LYS A 530 -8.33 27.31 13.59
C LYS A 530 -9.36 27.60 12.48
N GLU A 531 -9.29 28.76 11.82
CA GLU A 531 -10.26 29.20 10.81
C GLU A 531 -9.99 28.62 9.42
N ILE A 532 -8.72 28.33 9.11
CA ILE A 532 -8.30 27.85 7.79
C ILE A 532 -8.16 26.32 7.80
N PRO A 533 -8.98 25.58 7.02
CA PRO A 533 -8.88 24.12 6.92
C PRO A 533 -7.53 23.65 6.38
N ILE A 534 -7.04 22.52 6.90
CA ILE A 534 -5.72 21.97 6.56
C ILE A 534 -5.86 20.58 5.91
N ILE A 535 -5.16 20.39 4.79
CA ILE A 535 -4.89 19.09 4.16
C ILE A 535 -3.48 18.66 4.56
N ALA A 536 -3.35 17.54 5.27
CA ALA A 536 -2.07 17.00 5.71
C ALA A 536 -1.33 16.26 4.59
N SER A 537 -0.02 16.42 4.53
CA SER A 537 0.91 15.74 3.63
C SER A 537 2.29 15.63 4.30
N GLY A 538 2.91 14.45 4.24
CA GLY A 538 4.26 14.22 4.76
C GLY A 538 4.31 13.15 5.86
N GLY A 539 4.94 12.02 5.54
CA GLY A 539 5.25 10.96 6.50
C GLY A 539 4.07 10.16 7.05
N ILE A 540 2.95 10.09 6.33
CA ILE A 540 1.74 9.37 6.78
C ILE A 540 1.77 7.94 6.21
N PHE A 541 1.98 6.92 7.05
CA PHE A 541 2.05 5.50 6.62
C PHE A 541 0.99 4.60 7.26
N THR A 542 0.48 5.00 8.43
CA THR A 542 -0.43 4.22 9.26
C THR A 542 -1.63 5.05 9.70
N GLY A 543 -2.67 4.38 10.20
CA GLY A 543 -3.81 5.06 10.84
C GLY A 543 -3.38 5.94 12.02
N ALA A 544 -2.29 5.59 12.71
CA ALA A 544 -1.74 6.37 13.82
C ALA A 544 -1.15 7.68 13.34
N ASP A 545 -0.34 7.63 12.27
CA ASP A 545 0.21 8.84 11.67
C ASP A 545 -0.93 9.75 11.17
N ALA A 546 -1.97 9.17 10.56
CA ALA A 546 -3.13 9.93 10.11
C ALA A 546 -3.87 10.62 11.26
N LEU A 547 -4.12 9.90 12.35
CA LEU A 547 -4.77 10.45 13.54
C LEU A 547 -3.92 11.56 14.17
N GLU A 548 -2.59 11.40 14.21
CA GLU A 548 -1.66 12.43 14.70
C GLU A 548 -1.81 13.75 13.91
N LYS A 549 -1.90 13.67 12.58
CA LYS A 549 -2.13 14.84 11.70
C LYS A 549 -3.50 15.47 11.93
N ILE A 550 -4.53 14.64 12.10
CA ILE A 550 -5.91 15.09 12.36
C ILE A 550 -5.98 15.81 13.70
N GLU A 551 -5.46 15.20 14.77
CA GLU A 551 -5.39 15.79 16.10
C GLU A 551 -4.57 17.09 16.14
N ALA A 552 -3.54 17.19 15.29
CA ALA A 552 -2.77 18.42 15.11
C ALA A 552 -3.54 19.56 14.41
N GLY A 553 -4.61 19.27 13.67
CA GLY A 553 -5.47 20.27 13.02
C GLY A 553 -5.92 19.96 11.60
N ALA A 554 -5.50 18.85 11.00
CA ALA A 554 -5.87 18.51 9.62
C ALA A 554 -7.27 17.91 9.50
N SER A 555 -7.98 18.26 8.42
CA SER A 555 -9.30 17.68 8.11
C SER A 555 -9.20 16.41 7.26
N VAL A 556 -8.19 16.33 6.39
CA VAL A 556 -7.94 15.19 5.49
C VAL A 556 -6.44 14.99 5.29
N CYS A 557 -6.04 13.81 4.79
CA CYS A 557 -4.67 13.39 4.59
C CYS A 557 -4.38 13.02 3.13
N GLN A 558 -3.23 13.44 2.62
CA GLN A 558 -2.69 13.05 1.32
C GLN A 558 -1.52 12.08 1.48
N LEU A 559 -1.54 11.00 0.69
CA LEU A 559 -0.50 9.98 0.67
C LEU A 559 0.30 10.05 -0.63
N TYR A 560 1.61 9.82 -0.51
CA TYR A 560 2.51 9.63 -1.65
C TYR A 560 3.48 8.50 -1.32
N SER A 561 4.41 8.73 -0.39
CA SER A 561 5.45 7.75 -0.03
C SER A 561 4.84 6.45 0.51
N CYS A 562 3.67 6.53 1.17
CA CYS A 562 2.94 5.34 1.59
C CYS A 562 2.60 4.41 0.43
N LEU A 563 2.09 4.92 -0.70
CA LEU A 563 1.83 4.11 -1.90
C LEU A 563 3.10 3.48 -2.45
N VAL A 564 4.23 4.21 -2.43
CA VAL A 564 5.51 3.71 -2.92
C VAL A 564 6.01 2.53 -2.07
N PHE A 565 5.90 2.58 -0.75
CA PHE A 565 6.45 1.55 0.13
C PHE A 565 5.45 0.46 0.56
N ASN A 566 4.15 0.77 0.62
CA ASN A 566 3.11 -0.17 1.04
C ASN A 566 2.30 -0.75 -0.14
N GLY A 567 2.37 -0.15 -1.34
CA GLY A 567 1.74 -0.66 -2.55
C GLY A 567 0.24 -0.48 -2.62
N MET A 568 -0.42 -1.37 -3.38
CA MET A 568 -1.84 -1.30 -3.73
C MET A 568 -2.76 -1.27 -2.50
N LYS A 569 -2.41 -1.99 -1.43
CA LYS A 569 -3.19 -2.09 -0.19
C LYS A 569 -3.26 -0.81 0.64
N THR A 570 -2.53 0.23 0.26
CA THR A 570 -2.34 1.44 1.07
C THR A 570 -3.64 2.03 1.60
N ALA A 571 -4.61 2.30 0.72
CA ALA A 571 -5.87 2.94 1.12
C ALA A 571 -6.72 2.02 2.01
N VAL A 572 -6.88 0.73 1.63
CA VAL A 572 -7.64 -0.26 2.41
C VAL A 572 -7.08 -0.38 3.83
N LYS A 573 -5.77 -0.54 3.94
CA LYS A 573 -5.08 -0.72 5.22
C LYS A 573 -5.24 0.50 6.12
N ILE A 574 -4.94 1.70 5.61
CA ILE A 574 -4.92 2.92 6.44
C ILE A 574 -6.32 3.35 6.89
N LYS A 575 -7.35 3.13 6.05
CA LYS A 575 -8.76 3.34 6.42
C LYS A 575 -9.16 2.45 7.60
N ARG A 576 -8.86 1.15 7.51
CA ARG A 576 -9.14 0.18 8.56
C ARG A 576 -8.43 0.55 9.87
N GLU A 577 -7.15 0.89 9.81
CA GLU A 577 -6.38 1.31 10.98
C GLU A 577 -6.96 2.58 11.62
N LEU A 578 -7.26 3.62 10.84
CA LEU A 578 -7.83 4.85 11.37
C LEU A 578 -9.20 4.63 12.02
N ASN A 579 -10.08 3.84 11.41
CA ASN A 579 -11.38 3.50 12.00
C ASN A 579 -11.24 2.85 13.38
N HIS A 580 -10.32 1.89 13.51
CA HIS A 580 -10.05 1.24 14.80
C HIS A 580 -9.50 2.23 15.83
N MET A 581 -8.63 3.15 15.42
CA MET A 581 -8.06 4.14 16.34
C MET A 581 -9.06 5.19 16.79
N LEU A 582 -9.96 5.64 15.90
CA LEU A 582 -11.06 6.54 16.28
C LEU A 582 -11.92 5.89 17.37
N TYR A 583 -12.28 4.62 17.19
CA TYR A 583 -13.05 3.85 18.16
C TYR A 583 -12.30 3.69 19.50
N GLN A 584 -11.02 3.29 19.45
CA GLN A 584 -10.19 3.09 20.65
C GLN A 584 -9.98 4.39 21.44
N LYS A 585 -9.85 5.54 20.78
CA LYS A 585 -9.75 6.86 21.43
C LYS A 585 -11.10 7.42 21.90
N GLY A 586 -12.21 6.73 21.64
CA GLY A 586 -13.54 7.17 22.05
C GLY A 586 -14.06 8.37 21.27
N TYR A 587 -13.57 8.62 20.05
CA TYR A 587 -14.16 9.62 19.16
C TYR A 587 -15.44 9.06 18.54
N TYR A 588 -16.53 9.84 18.55
CA TYR A 588 -17.76 9.44 17.87
C TYR A 588 -17.57 9.45 16.34
N ASN A 589 -16.82 10.43 15.82
CA ASN A 589 -16.42 10.50 14.42
C ASN A 589 -15.11 11.27 14.25
N LEU A 590 -14.54 11.22 13.04
CA LEU A 590 -13.29 11.90 12.71
C LEU A 590 -13.31 13.41 12.96
N LYS A 591 -14.45 14.08 12.71
CA LYS A 591 -14.55 15.54 12.87
C LYS A 591 -14.31 15.98 14.31
N GLU A 592 -14.61 15.13 15.30
CA GLU A 592 -14.34 15.42 16.72
C GLU A 592 -12.84 15.39 17.07
N ALA A 593 -12.06 14.63 16.31
CA ALA A 593 -10.62 14.50 16.50
C ALA A 593 -9.85 15.70 15.91
N ILE A 594 -10.42 16.42 14.93
CA ILE A 594 -9.74 17.54 14.26
C ILE A 594 -9.29 18.60 15.28
N GLY A 595 -7.99 18.84 15.36
CA GLY A 595 -7.40 19.83 16.26
C GLY A 595 -7.49 19.50 17.75
N LYS A 596 -7.83 18.25 18.12
CA LYS A 596 -8.04 17.84 19.52
C LYS A 596 -6.79 18.04 20.39
N LYS A 597 -5.58 17.96 19.81
CA LYS A 597 -4.30 18.27 20.49
C LYS A 597 -4.29 19.68 21.12
N HIS A 598 -5.10 20.60 20.59
CA HIS A 598 -5.12 22.02 20.96
C HIS A 598 -6.36 22.46 21.73
N LYS A 599 -7.18 21.52 22.23
CA LYS A 599 -8.26 21.85 23.18
C LYS A 599 -7.65 21.93 24.59
N LYS A 600 -7.72 23.11 25.23
CA LYS A 600 -7.35 23.25 26.65
C LYS A 600 -8.32 22.42 27.51
N GLY A 601 -7.80 21.47 28.29
CA GLY A 601 -8.40 20.87 29.50
C GLY A 601 -9.68 20.04 29.33
N VAL A 602 -9.54 18.71 29.34
CA VAL A 602 -10.23 17.83 30.31
C VAL A 602 -9.20 16.80 30.74
N ALA A 603 -8.36 17.17 31.69
CA ALA A 603 -7.63 16.28 32.57
C ALA A 603 -7.71 16.90 33.96
#